data_AF-A0A7K5C1S1-F1
#
_entry.id   AF-A0A7K5C1S1-F1
#
_cell.length_a   1.000
_cell.length_b   1.000
_cell.length_c   1.000
_cell.angle_alpha   90.00
_cell.angle_beta   90.00
_cell.angle_gamma   90.00
#
_symmetry.space_group_name_H-M   'P 1'
#
loop_
_entity.id
_entity.type
_entity.pdbx_description
1 polymer ?
#
loop_
_entity_poly.entity_id
_entity_poly.type
_entity_poly.pdbx_seq_one_letter_code
_entity_poly.pdbx_strand_id
1 'polypeptide(L)'
;ASIASTDMGLLLQDDVFVDFFNIFLNLPVFGQTPLYVSGTGRWCLWPELPSHLDASPAALLAWLEKHRLPHFCKSSLCLQLVLCQKLLGFIRSGEAAELLNWQSADQWLLERCISGSQGMWHLCAFVQGTAGEELIDFWLITERLLGLDESDGSQKELFLSLVHRLRATHLREGSSVVTFCTTIMGSFPKARHIQSISTRREILSKMQEQVLFMIQSYWLPKFFVHCKMGMEEEESCWPLLQEYQERLLQAGWQQPLGLSEPLPTMHIKRSQGMSGPYCSQKAKAEVWALVKEGRDSQELKMATFSVKAEKQPGPVGSREELCLDKDALGSIPQQSQHPAFGGRGGATFPGRPQSSAEQDLENLCKEKFLSDLLPSASLARLPFLKKPGKTLDFLPWALSAEACAGRPFRDFLQCQNRPMETHLLDLWHDLEEFLPVVLDSSRENSFFLRHLIGEKICKTYLEDSSIERLPLETRTLVSLWNHLICGEFSPWIFRAQKEICKVLCGLYEEFLAADDRMFLQFMAPGMDVPMAEVPGRAGRWGHFHLSQRMNQSLQLSQALHGTRSLEGVSSKHWQLLAARDLQKGGSIQAEMELLL
;
A
#
# COMPACT_ATOMS: atom_id res chain seq x y z
N ALA A 1 6.10 13.60 -19.90
CA ALA A 1 6.50 12.81 -21.08
C ALA A 1 6.24 11.35 -20.76
N SER A 2 5.76 10.54 -21.72
CA SER A 2 5.19 9.23 -21.39
C SER A 2 6.25 8.17 -21.14
N ILE A 3 6.30 7.66 -19.89
CA ILE A 3 7.10 6.48 -19.51
C ILE A 3 6.74 5.29 -20.43
N ALA A 4 5.48 5.16 -20.86
CA ALA A 4 5.01 4.10 -21.74
C ALA A 4 5.52 4.21 -23.20
N SER A 5 6.18 5.31 -23.58
CA SER A 5 6.82 5.49 -24.90
C SER A 5 8.35 5.52 -24.85
N THR A 6 8.94 5.24 -23.68
CA THR A 6 10.40 5.21 -23.50
C THR A 6 10.88 3.77 -23.49
N ASP A 7 11.98 3.51 -24.21
CA ASP A 7 12.69 2.22 -24.22
C ASP A 7 13.09 1.79 -22.80
N MET A 8 12.85 0.53 -22.43
CA MET A 8 13.14 0.02 -21.09
C MET A 8 14.63 0.06 -20.76
N GLY A 9 15.51 -0.13 -21.75
CA GLY A 9 16.96 0.00 -21.58
C GLY A 9 17.40 1.42 -21.25
N LEU A 10 16.63 2.45 -21.61
CA LEU A 10 16.82 3.83 -21.15
C LEU A 10 16.22 4.04 -19.75
N LEU A 11 15.00 3.55 -19.49
CA LEU A 11 14.35 3.69 -18.18
C LEU A 11 15.18 3.06 -17.05
N LEU A 12 15.83 1.92 -17.30
CA LEU A 12 16.67 1.20 -16.33
C LEU A 12 18.03 1.87 -16.04
N GLN A 13 18.33 3.02 -16.67
CA GLN A 13 19.49 3.87 -16.32
C GLN A 13 19.16 4.85 -15.20
N ASP A 14 17.88 5.09 -14.93
CA ASP A 14 17.42 5.91 -13.82
C ASP A 14 17.20 5.02 -12.58
N ASP A 15 18.15 5.10 -11.64
CA ASP A 15 18.10 4.37 -10.36
C ASP A 15 16.81 4.63 -9.56
N VAL A 16 16.14 5.78 -9.75
CA VAL A 16 14.85 6.09 -9.13
C VAL A 16 13.72 5.33 -9.83
N PHE A 17 13.71 5.27 -11.18
CA PHE A 17 12.76 4.41 -11.90
C PHE A 17 12.94 2.95 -11.49
N VAL A 18 14.18 2.47 -11.43
CA VAL A 18 14.52 1.08 -11.03
C VAL A 18 13.94 0.75 -9.66
N ASP A 19 14.03 1.65 -8.68
CA ASP A 19 13.49 1.46 -7.34
C ASP A 19 11.95 1.26 -7.35
N PHE A 20 11.21 2.19 -7.97
CA PHE A 20 9.75 2.11 -8.08
C PHE A 20 9.29 0.89 -8.90
N PHE A 21 10.01 0.56 -9.99
CA PHE A 21 9.66 -0.57 -10.85
C PHE A 21 9.98 -1.91 -10.18
N ASN A 22 11.06 -2.00 -9.38
CA ASN A 22 11.34 -3.17 -8.57
C ASN A 22 10.25 -3.43 -7.51
N ILE A 23 9.76 -2.40 -6.81
CA ILE A 23 8.61 -2.51 -5.88
C ILE A 23 7.38 -3.05 -6.63
N PHE A 24 7.05 -2.46 -7.77
CA PHE A 24 5.93 -2.91 -8.60
C PHE A 24 6.05 -4.38 -9.05
N LEU A 25 7.22 -4.79 -9.56
CA LEU A 25 7.47 -6.15 -10.04
C LEU A 25 7.42 -7.21 -8.94
N ASN A 26 7.51 -6.81 -7.68
CA ASN A 26 7.49 -7.69 -6.52
C ASN A 26 6.14 -7.72 -5.78
N LEU A 27 5.10 -7.08 -6.34
CA LEU A 27 3.73 -7.21 -5.86
C LEU A 27 3.24 -8.68 -5.96
N PRO A 28 2.61 -9.24 -4.90
CA PRO A 28 2.29 -10.67 -4.80
C PRO A 28 1.23 -11.17 -5.79
N VAL A 29 0.67 -10.30 -6.64
CA VAL A 29 -0.26 -10.68 -7.72
C VAL A 29 0.46 -11.31 -8.93
N PHE A 30 1.66 -10.83 -9.29
CA PHE A 30 2.37 -11.33 -10.47
C PHE A 30 2.93 -12.73 -10.27
N GLY A 31 2.85 -13.61 -11.27
CA GLY A 31 3.42 -14.96 -11.19
C GLY A 31 4.94 -14.90 -11.15
N GLN A 32 5.52 -14.25 -12.16
CA GLN A 32 6.95 -13.95 -12.21
C GLN A 32 7.28 -12.61 -11.55
N THR A 33 8.28 -12.61 -10.64
CA THR A 33 8.74 -11.45 -9.86
C THR A 33 10.25 -11.17 -10.05
N PRO A 34 10.64 -10.47 -11.12
CA PRO A 34 12.02 -10.04 -11.33
C PRO A 34 12.47 -8.98 -10.31
N LEU A 35 13.78 -8.91 -10.08
CA LEU A 35 14.46 -7.85 -9.34
C LEU A 35 15.72 -7.44 -10.13
N TYR A 36 15.85 -6.16 -10.44
CA TYR A 36 17.03 -5.60 -11.10
C TYR A 36 17.97 -4.92 -10.10
N VAL A 37 19.27 -5.14 -10.26
CA VAL A 37 20.33 -4.52 -9.46
C VAL A 37 21.22 -3.71 -10.40
N SER A 38 20.90 -2.43 -10.59
CA SER A 38 21.48 -1.56 -11.63
C SER A 38 23.01 -1.45 -11.55
N GLY A 39 23.57 -1.29 -10.35
CA GLY A 39 25.03 -1.24 -10.12
C GLY A 39 25.80 -2.51 -10.50
N THR A 40 25.10 -3.59 -10.86
CA THR A 40 25.71 -4.83 -11.39
C THR A 40 25.12 -5.28 -12.73
N GLY A 41 24.11 -4.58 -13.26
CA GLY A 41 23.33 -5.02 -14.42
C GLY A 41 22.59 -6.36 -14.22
N ARG A 42 22.44 -6.83 -12.97
CA ARG A 42 22.00 -8.20 -12.69
C ARG A 42 20.50 -8.30 -12.49
N TRP A 43 19.88 -9.22 -13.22
CA TRP A 43 18.51 -9.66 -13.00
C TRP A 43 18.44 -10.91 -12.12
N CYS A 44 17.71 -10.83 -11.02
CA CYS A 44 17.36 -11.95 -10.17
C CYS A 44 15.88 -12.30 -10.42
N LEU A 45 15.63 -13.48 -10.97
CA LEU A 45 14.28 -13.95 -11.30
C LEU A 45 13.72 -14.83 -10.19
N TRP A 46 12.42 -14.70 -9.89
CA TRP A 46 11.70 -15.68 -9.09
C TRP A 46 10.25 -15.87 -9.56
N PRO A 47 9.79 -17.11 -9.86
CA PRO A 47 10.56 -18.37 -9.79
C PRO A 47 11.81 -18.39 -10.69
N GLU A 48 12.83 -19.15 -10.28
CA GLU A 48 14.04 -19.31 -11.08
C GLU A 48 13.72 -20.06 -12.38
N LEU A 49 14.38 -19.69 -13.47
CA LEU A 49 14.24 -20.40 -14.74
C LEU A 49 14.95 -21.77 -14.67
N PRO A 50 14.36 -22.84 -15.24
CA PRO A 50 15.02 -24.14 -15.38
C PRO A 50 16.40 -24.00 -16.02
N SER A 51 17.40 -24.71 -15.48
CA SER A 51 18.82 -24.52 -15.84
C SER A 51 19.19 -24.89 -17.29
N HIS A 52 18.25 -25.44 -18.06
CA HIS A 52 18.40 -25.76 -19.48
C HIS A 52 17.93 -24.63 -20.42
N LEU A 53 17.40 -23.52 -19.87
CA LEU A 53 16.95 -22.36 -20.65
C LEU A 53 18.02 -21.25 -20.60
N ASP A 54 18.67 -21.00 -21.74
CA ASP A 54 19.55 -19.82 -21.92
C ASP A 54 18.71 -18.56 -22.17
N ALA A 55 18.25 -17.96 -21.08
CA ALA A 55 17.42 -16.76 -21.10
C ALA A 55 18.21 -15.52 -21.55
N SER A 56 17.72 -14.82 -22.57
CA SER A 56 18.29 -13.56 -23.05
C SER A 56 17.77 -12.36 -22.23
N PRO A 57 18.64 -11.47 -21.73
CA PRO A 57 18.23 -10.20 -21.13
C PRO A 57 17.33 -9.36 -22.07
N ALA A 58 17.62 -9.34 -23.37
CA ALA A 58 16.79 -8.60 -24.34
C ALA A 58 15.36 -9.15 -24.45
N ALA A 59 15.19 -10.47 -24.35
CA ALA A 59 13.86 -11.09 -24.32
C ALA A 59 13.11 -10.76 -23.02
N LEU A 60 13.83 -10.59 -21.90
CA LEU A 60 13.24 -10.20 -20.61
C LEU A 60 12.77 -8.74 -20.66
N LEU A 61 13.57 -7.84 -21.23
CA LEU A 61 13.17 -6.44 -21.44
C LEU A 61 11.93 -6.34 -22.33
N ALA A 62 11.90 -7.03 -23.48
CA ALA A 62 10.75 -7.03 -24.37
C ALA A 62 9.46 -7.60 -23.71
N TRP A 63 9.60 -8.60 -22.83
CA TRP A 63 8.48 -9.09 -22.02
C TRP A 63 8.02 -8.06 -20.98
N LEU A 64 8.96 -7.40 -20.29
CA LEU A 64 8.66 -6.33 -19.32
C LEU A 64 7.94 -5.15 -19.98
N GLU A 65 8.43 -4.68 -21.12
CA GLU A 65 7.81 -3.61 -21.92
C GLU A 65 6.39 -3.94 -22.34
N LYS A 66 6.14 -5.17 -22.77
CA LYS A 66 4.82 -5.59 -23.27
C LYS A 66 3.83 -5.97 -22.17
N HIS A 67 4.29 -6.57 -21.08
CA HIS A 67 3.42 -7.24 -20.09
C HIS A 67 3.53 -6.71 -18.66
N ARG A 68 4.45 -5.77 -18.37
CA ARG A 68 4.60 -5.16 -17.03
C ARG A 68 4.57 -3.64 -17.05
N LEU A 69 5.28 -2.99 -17.97
CA LEU A 69 5.30 -1.52 -18.10
C LEU A 69 3.91 -0.88 -18.29
N PRO A 70 2.96 -1.44 -19.08
CA PRO A 70 1.65 -0.83 -19.25
C PRO A 70 0.84 -0.83 -17.94
N HIS A 71 0.98 -1.89 -17.13
CA HIS A 71 0.37 -1.99 -15.82
C HIS A 71 1.08 -1.10 -14.78
N PHE A 72 2.40 -0.95 -14.86
CA PHE A 72 3.12 0.03 -14.04
C PHE A 72 2.61 1.45 -14.31
N CYS A 73 2.49 1.86 -15.58
CA CYS A 73 1.91 3.15 -15.96
C CYS A 73 0.45 3.33 -15.48
N LYS A 74 -0.31 2.23 -15.29
CA LYS A 74 -1.65 2.26 -14.66
C LYS A 74 -1.62 2.37 -13.13
N SER A 75 -0.50 2.12 -12.44
CA SER A 75 -0.37 2.11 -10.97
C SER A 75 -0.32 3.50 -10.31
N SER A 76 -0.51 3.55 -8.99
CA SER A 76 -0.19 4.72 -8.16
C SER A 76 1.31 4.94 -8.01
N LEU A 77 2.13 3.88 -7.99
CA LEU A 77 3.58 3.97 -7.92
C LEU A 77 4.17 4.78 -9.09
N CYS A 78 3.61 4.65 -10.29
CA CYS A 78 4.04 5.47 -11.43
C CYS A 78 3.69 6.95 -11.24
N LEU A 79 2.56 7.29 -10.63
CA LEU A 79 2.22 8.69 -10.32
C LEU A 79 3.17 9.27 -9.26
N GLN A 80 3.51 8.47 -8.25
CA GLN A 80 4.48 8.82 -7.21
C GLN A 80 5.91 8.97 -7.76
N LEU A 81 6.30 8.13 -8.73
CA LEU A 81 7.54 8.29 -9.49
C LEU A 81 7.53 9.61 -10.28
N VAL A 82 6.43 9.95 -10.99
CA VAL A 82 6.35 11.22 -11.73
C VAL A 82 6.44 12.41 -10.76
N LEU A 83 5.79 12.36 -9.60
CA LEU A 83 5.95 13.38 -8.56
C LEU A 83 7.40 13.46 -8.05
N CYS A 84 8.01 12.33 -7.71
CA CYS A 84 9.41 12.25 -7.30
C CYS A 84 10.35 12.91 -8.33
N GLN A 85 10.17 12.61 -9.61
CA GLN A 85 10.94 13.22 -10.71
C GLN A 85 10.69 14.73 -10.85
N LYS A 86 9.47 15.22 -10.58
CA LYS A 86 9.18 16.67 -10.52
C LYS A 86 9.85 17.35 -9.33
N LEU A 87 9.98 16.67 -8.19
CA LEU A 87 10.71 17.19 -7.02
C LEU A 87 12.22 17.18 -7.26
N LEU A 88 12.77 16.08 -7.79
CA LEU A 88 14.19 15.95 -8.15
C LEU A 88 14.60 16.95 -9.24
N GLY A 89 13.78 17.14 -10.27
CA GLY A 89 14.03 18.16 -11.30
C GLY A 89 14.06 19.58 -10.74
N PHE A 90 13.25 19.87 -9.71
CA PHE A 90 13.29 21.15 -9.00
C PHE A 90 14.55 21.26 -8.12
N ILE A 91 14.87 20.24 -7.32
CA ILE A 91 16.09 20.21 -6.47
C ILE A 91 17.36 20.46 -7.30
N ARG A 92 17.45 19.83 -8.47
CA ARG A 92 18.60 19.96 -9.40
C ARG A 92 18.62 21.27 -10.18
N SER A 93 17.57 22.09 -10.13
CA SER A 93 17.50 23.34 -10.88
C SER A 93 18.24 24.48 -10.17
N GLY A 94 18.98 25.29 -10.94
CA GLY A 94 19.68 26.46 -10.41
C GLY A 94 18.72 27.52 -9.86
N GLU A 95 17.57 27.72 -10.53
CA GLU A 95 16.53 28.67 -10.09
C GLU A 95 15.98 28.33 -8.70
N ALA A 96 15.74 27.04 -8.40
CA ALA A 96 15.32 26.62 -7.07
C ALA A 96 16.43 26.77 -6.03
N ALA A 97 17.68 26.48 -6.40
CA ALA A 97 18.83 26.63 -5.52
C ALA A 97 19.04 28.10 -5.09
N GLU A 98 18.89 29.04 -6.03
CA GLU A 98 18.91 30.48 -5.73
C GLU A 98 17.70 30.91 -4.89
N LEU A 99 16.48 30.48 -5.27
CA LEU A 99 15.23 30.84 -4.57
C LEU A 99 15.21 30.39 -3.10
N LEU A 100 15.78 29.21 -2.82
CA LEU A 100 15.75 28.58 -1.50
C LEU A 100 17.11 28.65 -0.77
N ASN A 101 18.09 29.31 -1.38
CA ASN A 101 19.46 29.46 -0.88
C ASN A 101 20.11 28.10 -0.49
N TRP A 102 19.96 27.10 -1.36
CA TRP A 102 20.56 25.77 -1.21
C TRP A 102 21.96 25.71 -1.80
N GLN A 103 22.88 25.09 -1.07
CA GLN A 103 24.20 24.75 -1.59
C GLN A 103 24.17 23.40 -2.34
N SER A 104 25.21 23.10 -3.11
CA SER A 104 25.33 21.80 -3.80
C SER A 104 25.28 20.60 -2.85
N ALA A 105 25.77 20.75 -1.61
CA ALA A 105 25.66 19.75 -0.57
C ALA A 105 24.21 19.59 -0.04
N ASP A 106 23.44 20.69 0.06
CA ASP A 106 22.02 20.63 0.43
C ASP A 106 21.20 19.93 -0.66
N GLN A 107 21.43 20.27 -1.94
CA GLN A 107 20.78 19.63 -3.08
C GLN A 107 21.07 18.13 -3.09
N TRP A 108 22.34 17.73 -2.89
CA TRP A 108 22.74 16.32 -2.83
C TRP A 108 22.06 15.56 -1.68
N LEU A 109 22.04 16.13 -0.46
CA LEU A 109 21.44 15.45 0.69
C LEU A 109 19.92 15.34 0.54
N LEU A 110 19.26 16.41 0.09
CA LEU A 110 17.82 16.42 -0.15
C LEU A 110 17.42 15.46 -1.28
N GLU A 111 18.21 15.38 -2.35
CA GLU A 111 18.07 14.36 -3.39
C GLU A 111 18.19 12.94 -2.80
N ARG A 112 19.18 12.67 -1.93
CA ARG A 112 19.29 11.38 -1.24
C ARG A 112 18.11 11.09 -0.31
N CYS A 113 17.50 12.08 0.31
CA CYS A 113 16.30 11.90 1.14
C CYS A 113 15.09 11.51 0.29
N ILE A 114 14.76 12.30 -0.74
CA ILE A 114 13.49 12.16 -1.49
C ILE A 114 13.50 11.04 -2.55
N SER A 115 14.68 10.66 -3.06
CA SER A 115 14.79 9.67 -4.13
C SER A 115 14.16 8.33 -3.77
N GLY A 116 13.54 7.67 -4.75
CA GLY A 116 12.94 6.34 -4.58
C GLY A 116 11.64 6.31 -3.76
N SER A 117 11.03 5.13 -3.73
CA SER A 117 9.73 4.86 -3.12
C SER A 117 9.70 5.10 -1.60
N GLN A 118 10.73 4.68 -0.86
CA GLN A 118 10.87 4.99 0.57
C GLN A 118 11.04 6.50 0.84
N GLY A 119 11.65 7.25 -0.09
CA GLY A 119 11.85 8.70 0.05
C GLY A 119 10.54 9.46 -0.10
N MET A 120 9.75 9.09 -1.10
CA MET A 120 8.38 9.58 -1.26
C MET A 120 7.47 9.15 -0.11
N TRP A 121 7.59 7.93 0.41
CA TRP A 121 6.81 7.47 1.56
C TRP A 121 7.11 8.29 2.81
N HIS A 122 8.40 8.56 3.06
CA HIS A 122 8.82 9.43 4.16
C HIS A 122 8.32 10.87 4.00
N LEU A 123 8.32 11.44 2.78
CA LEU A 123 7.68 12.74 2.53
C LEU A 123 6.18 12.70 2.84
N CYS A 124 5.46 11.67 2.37
CA CYS A 124 4.03 11.50 2.65
C CYS A 124 3.75 11.38 4.15
N ALA A 125 4.55 10.60 4.89
CA ALA A 125 4.44 10.45 6.34
C ALA A 125 4.72 11.76 7.08
N PHE A 126 5.70 12.55 6.62
CA PHE A 126 6.00 13.87 7.18
C PHE A 126 4.85 14.88 7.01
N VAL A 127 4.12 14.85 5.89
CA VAL A 127 3.00 15.78 5.65
C VAL A 127 1.64 15.27 6.13
N GLN A 128 1.56 14.05 6.66
CA GLN A 128 0.32 13.41 7.11
C GLN A 128 -0.42 14.26 8.15
N GLY A 129 -1.74 14.40 7.99
CA GLY A 129 -2.59 15.23 8.85
C GLY A 129 -2.39 16.74 8.66
N THR A 130 -1.65 17.17 7.64
CA THR A 130 -1.43 18.59 7.33
C THR A 130 -1.99 18.95 5.94
N ALA A 131 -2.07 20.26 5.64
CA ALA A 131 -2.38 20.74 4.31
C ALA A 131 -1.44 20.17 3.20
N GLY A 132 -0.22 19.73 3.55
CA GLY A 132 0.70 19.11 2.60
C GLY A 132 0.19 17.77 2.05
N GLU A 133 -0.51 16.98 2.87
CA GLU A 133 -1.17 15.75 2.42
C GLU A 133 -2.28 16.07 1.41
N GLU A 134 -3.16 17.04 1.72
CA GLU A 134 -4.23 17.46 0.79
C GLU A 134 -3.71 17.96 -0.56
N LEU A 135 -2.53 18.60 -0.57
CA LEU A 135 -1.86 19.09 -1.78
C LEU A 135 -1.28 17.93 -2.61
N ILE A 136 -0.60 16.96 -1.98
CA ILE A 136 -0.04 15.79 -2.68
C ILE A 136 -1.17 14.93 -3.26
N ASP A 137 -2.22 14.63 -2.47
CA ASP A 137 -3.37 13.85 -2.93
C ASP A 137 -4.08 14.52 -4.11
N PHE A 138 -4.33 15.83 -4.02
CA PHE A 138 -4.91 16.60 -5.12
C PHE A 138 -4.03 16.54 -6.38
N TRP A 139 -2.72 16.68 -6.22
CA TRP A 139 -1.78 16.64 -7.34
C TRP A 139 -1.80 15.27 -8.04
N LEU A 140 -1.75 14.17 -7.28
CA LEU A 140 -1.75 12.79 -7.80
C LEU A 140 -3.06 12.43 -8.51
N ILE A 141 -4.21 12.78 -7.90
CA ILE A 141 -5.53 12.53 -8.50
C ILE A 141 -5.69 13.38 -9.78
N THR A 142 -5.20 14.62 -9.78
CA THR A 142 -5.27 15.50 -10.96
C THR A 142 -4.33 15.05 -12.07
N GLU A 143 -3.10 14.64 -11.77
CA GLU A 143 -2.17 14.06 -12.76
C GLU A 143 -2.81 12.85 -13.46
N ARG A 144 -3.42 11.95 -12.67
CA ARG A 144 -4.13 10.80 -13.23
C ARG A 144 -5.28 11.23 -14.12
N LEU A 145 -6.12 12.16 -13.66
CA LEU A 145 -7.30 12.63 -14.39
C LEU A 145 -6.93 13.32 -15.71
N LEU A 146 -5.88 14.13 -15.71
CA LEU A 146 -5.35 14.79 -16.92
C LEU A 146 -4.69 13.78 -17.88
N GLY A 147 -4.12 12.69 -17.37
CA GLY A 147 -3.59 11.59 -18.16
C GLY A 147 -4.65 10.68 -18.83
N LEU A 148 -5.92 10.76 -18.45
CA LEU A 148 -7.00 9.98 -19.08
C LEU A 148 -7.42 10.57 -20.43
N ASP A 149 -7.72 9.67 -21.37
CA ASP A 149 -8.35 10.00 -22.65
C ASP A 149 -9.87 10.12 -22.46
N GLU A 150 -10.41 11.32 -22.66
CA GLU A 150 -11.85 11.59 -22.55
C GLU A 150 -12.67 10.95 -23.68
N SER A 151 -12.03 10.50 -24.76
CA SER A 151 -12.66 9.76 -25.86
C SER A 151 -12.71 8.24 -25.64
N ASP A 152 -11.90 7.71 -24.72
CA ASP A 152 -11.90 6.28 -24.38
C ASP A 152 -13.06 5.95 -23.44
N GLY A 153 -14.11 5.33 -24.00
CA GLY A 153 -15.28 4.87 -23.27
C GLY A 153 -14.97 3.89 -22.12
N SER A 154 -13.84 3.17 -22.17
CA SER A 154 -13.41 2.27 -21.10
C SER A 154 -12.88 2.99 -19.86
N GLN A 155 -12.39 4.23 -20.02
CA GLN A 155 -11.85 5.06 -18.92
C GLN A 155 -12.90 5.95 -18.26
N LYS A 156 -14.11 6.02 -18.83
CA LYS A 156 -15.19 6.93 -18.38
C LYS A 156 -15.59 6.75 -16.92
N GLU A 157 -15.67 5.52 -16.43
CA GLU A 157 -16.02 5.24 -15.03
C GLU A 157 -14.93 5.71 -14.07
N LEU A 158 -13.66 5.46 -14.41
CA LEU A 158 -12.51 5.95 -13.64
C LEU A 158 -12.47 7.49 -13.63
N PHE A 159 -12.67 8.13 -14.78
CA PHE A 159 -12.76 9.59 -14.89
C PHE A 159 -13.82 10.16 -13.96
N LEU A 160 -15.05 9.61 -14.00
CA LEU A 160 -16.14 10.05 -13.13
C LEU A 160 -15.80 9.84 -11.65
N SER A 161 -15.27 8.67 -11.28
CA SER A 161 -14.87 8.35 -9.90
C SER A 161 -13.84 9.34 -9.36
N LEU A 162 -12.81 9.69 -10.15
CA LEU A 162 -11.79 10.67 -9.76
C LEU A 162 -12.37 12.08 -9.63
N VAL A 163 -13.25 12.50 -10.54
CA VAL A 163 -13.94 13.81 -10.46
C VAL A 163 -14.84 13.90 -9.22
N HIS A 164 -15.56 12.82 -8.88
CA HIS A 164 -16.38 12.77 -7.67
C HIS A 164 -15.52 12.82 -6.40
N ARG A 165 -14.38 12.11 -6.38
CA ARG A 165 -13.41 12.18 -5.27
C ARG A 165 -12.86 13.59 -5.08
N LEU A 166 -12.32 14.21 -6.13
CA LEU A 166 -11.80 15.60 -6.10
C LEU A 166 -12.83 16.58 -5.51
N ARG A 167 -14.11 16.45 -5.86
CA ARG A 167 -15.18 17.31 -5.33
C ARG A 167 -15.49 17.07 -3.85
N ALA A 168 -15.43 15.83 -3.39
CA ALA A 168 -15.72 15.48 -1.99
C ALA A 168 -14.57 15.84 -1.03
N THR A 169 -13.32 15.82 -1.50
CA THR A 169 -12.12 16.05 -0.67
C THR A 169 -11.47 17.42 -0.91
N HIS A 170 -11.04 17.73 -2.14
CA HIS A 170 -10.09 18.83 -2.40
C HIS A 170 -10.69 20.07 -3.10
N LEU A 171 -11.90 19.99 -3.67
CA LEU A 171 -12.56 21.09 -4.41
C LEU A 171 -13.81 21.59 -3.70
N ARG A 172 -13.75 21.67 -2.37
CA ARG A 172 -14.83 22.13 -1.49
C ARG A 172 -14.41 23.35 -0.68
N GLU A 173 -15.40 24.06 -0.15
CA GLU A 173 -15.17 25.16 0.78
C GLU A 173 -14.41 24.67 2.03
N GLY A 174 -13.46 25.47 2.51
CA GLY A 174 -12.56 25.11 3.62
C GLY A 174 -11.38 24.19 3.28
N SER A 175 -11.29 23.63 2.06
CA SER A 175 -10.12 22.82 1.65
C SER A 175 -8.86 23.68 1.46
N SER A 176 -7.68 23.10 1.76
CA SER A 176 -6.40 23.80 1.61
C SER A 176 -6.12 24.20 0.17
N VAL A 177 -6.45 23.30 -0.77
CA VAL A 177 -6.28 23.49 -2.22
C VAL A 177 -7.07 24.70 -2.73
N VAL A 178 -8.37 24.79 -2.42
CA VAL A 178 -9.20 25.92 -2.87
C VAL A 178 -8.73 27.22 -2.22
N THR A 179 -8.44 27.20 -0.91
CA THR A 179 -7.95 28.37 -0.17
C THR A 179 -6.65 28.91 -0.76
N PHE A 180 -5.72 28.02 -1.10
CA PHE A 180 -4.43 28.37 -1.68
C PHE A 180 -4.57 28.94 -3.12
N CYS A 181 -5.25 28.20 -4.01
CA CYS A 181 -5.40 28.61 -5.41
C CYS A 181 -6.21 29.91 -5.56
N THR A 182 -7.27 30.12 -4.77
CA THR A 182 -8.05 31.37 -4.81
C THR A 182 -7.25 32.57 -4.32
N THR A 183 -6.43 32.41 -3.27
CA THR A 183 -5.54 33.47 -2.76
C THR A 183 -4.55 33.93 -3.85
N ILE A 184 -3.92 32.99 -4.55
CA ILE A 184 -2.97 33.30 -5.63
C ILE A 184 -3.68 33.91 -6.84
N MET A 185 -4.82 33.36 -7.26
CA MET A 185 -5.60 33.92 -8.37
C MET A 185 -6.08 35.35 -8.12
N GLY A 186 -6.33 35.72 -6.85
CA GLY A 186 -6.64 37.10 -6.45
C GLY A 186 -5.46 38.07 -6.52
N SER A 187 -4.21 37.58 -6.46
CA SER A 187 -2.99 38.40 -6.43
C SER A 187 -2.38 38.72 -7.80
N PHE A 188 -2.82 38.07 -8.88
CA PHE A 188 -2.35 38.42 -10.21
C PHE A 188 -2.83 39.82 -10.62
N PRO A 189 -1.92 40.72 -11.06
CA PRO A 189 -2.34 41.94 -11.74
C PRO A 189 -3.23 41.58 -12.93
N LYS A 190 -4.23 42.43 -13.24
CA LYS A 190 -5.07 42.29 -14.44
C LYS A 190 -4.23 42.53 -15.70
N ALA A 191 -3.44 41.52 -16.07
CA ALA A 191 -2.70 41.46 -17.33
C ALA A 191 -3.72 41.57 -18.47
N ARG A 192 -3.55 42.60 -19.30
CA ARG A 192 -4.51 42.97 -20.33
C ARG A 192 -4.56 41.87 -21.40
N HIS A 193 -5.77 41.60 -21.90
CA HIS A 193 -6.10 40.57 -22.90
C HIS A 193 -5.91 39.11 -22.47
N ILE A 194 -6.93 38.57 -21.79
CA ILE A 194 -7.30 37.16 -21.94
C ILE A 194 -8.70 37.12 -22.56
N GLN A 195 -8.77 36.89 -23.87
CA GLN A 195 -9.88 36.16 -24.46
C GLN A 195 -9.61 34.68 -24.21
N SER A 196 -10.38 34.01 -23.34
CA SER A 196 -10.65 32.57 -23.48
C SER A 196 -11.73 32.10 -22.52
N ILE A 197 -12.62 31.25 -23.04
CA ILE A 197 -13.40 30.33 -22.21
C ILE A 197 -12.41 29.25 -21.78
N SER A 198 -11.89 29.30 -20.55
CA SER A 198 -11.00 28.23 -20.07
C SER A 198 -11.79 26.95 -19.82
N THR A 199 -11.36 25.83 -20.39
CA THR A 199 -11.99 24.54 -20.13
C THR A 199 -11.76 24.08 -18.67
N ARG A 200 -12.60 23.17 -18.17
CA ARG A 200 -12.43 22.58 -16.83
C ARG A 200 -11.06 21.89 -16.68
N ARG A 201 -10.55 21.29 -17.76
CA ARG A 201 -9.24 20.64 -17.84
C ARG A 201 -8.10 21.65 -17.68
N GLU A 202 -8.16 22.80 -18.33
CA GLU A 202 -7.17 23.90 -18.15
C GLU A 202 -7.17 24.47 -16.73
N ILE A 203 -8.35 24.62 -16.11
CA ILE A 203 -8.45 25.12 -14.73
C ILE A 203 -7.75 24.14 -13.77
N LEU A 204 -8.02 22.83 -13.91
CA LEU A 204 -7.36 21.80 -13.11
C LEU A 204 -5.84 21.77 -13.35
N SER A 205 -5.38 21.88 -14.60
CA SER A 205 -3.94 21.97 -14.92
C SER A 205 -3.26 23.15 -14.21
N LYS A 206 -3.87 24.34 -14.24
CA LYS A 206 -3.33 25.54 -13.57
C LYS A 206 -3.32 25.40 -12.04
N MET A 207 -4.36 24.80 -11.46
CA MET A 207 -4.38 24.50 -10.02
C MET A 207 -3.29 23.50 -9.66
N GLN A 208 -3.10 22.45 -10.47
CA GLN A 208 -2.07 21.43 -10.26
C GLN A 208 -0.65 22.01 -10.32
N GLU A 209 -0.36 22.91 -11.26
CA GLU A 209 0.92 23.63 -11.35
C GLU A 209 1.20 24.49 -10.11
N GLN A 210 0.20 25.25 -9.64
CA GLN A 210 0.31 26.03 -8.40
C GLN A 210 0.54 25.14 -7.17
N VAL A 211 -0.20 24.04 -7.06
CA VAL A 211 -0.06 23.06 -5.98
C VAL A 211 1.33 22.41 -5.99
N LEU A 212 1.84 22.01 -7.16
CA LEU A 212 3.19 21.48 -7.31
C LEU A 212 4.24 22.49 -6.85
N PHE A 213 4.12 23.75 -7.27
CA PHE A 213 5.01 24.81 -6.82
C PHE A 213 4.99 24.98 -5.29
N MET A 214 3.85 24.80 -4.62
CA MET A 214 3.79 24.86 -3.15
C MET A 214 4.43 23.64 -2.48
N ILE A 215 4.25 22.44 -3.04
CA ILE A 215 4.96 21.25 -2.56
C ILE A 215 6.48 21.48 -2.67
N GLN A 216 6.95 22.02 -3.80
CA GLN A 216 8.36 22.32 -4.07
C GLN A 216 8.95 23.47 -3.24
N SER A 217 8.24 24.58 -3.05
CA SER A 217 8.77 25.79 -2.42
C SER A 217 8.49 25.92 -0.91
N TYR A 218 7.54 25.16 -0.36
CA TYR A 218 7.17 25.25 1.06
C TYR A 218 7.30 23.92 1.82
N TRP A 219 6.76 22.82 1.28
CA TRP A 219 6.79 21.54 1.97
C TRP A 219 8.15 20.84 1.86
N LEU A 220 8.76 20.86 0.68
CA LEU A 220 10.06 20.24 0.44
C LEU A 220 11.22 20.85 1.27
N PRO A 221 11.34 22.18 1.45
CA PRO A 221 12.33 22.75 2.38
C PRO A 221 12.07 22.38 3.85
N LYS A 222 10.81 22.30 4.27
CA LYS A 222 10.44 21.84 5.63
C LYS A 222 10.79 20.36 5.84
N PHE A 223 10.51 19.52 4.86
CA PHE A 223 10.91 18.11 4.84
C PHE A 223 12.43 17.97 4.91
N PHE A 224 13.18 18.83 4.22
CA PHE A 224 14.65 18.82 4.30
C PHE A 224 15.17 19.16 5.71
N VAL A 225 14.57 20.16 6.37
CA VAL A 225 14.90 20.48 7.77
C VAL A 225 14.56 19.31 8.70
N HIS A 226 13.40 18.67 8.51
CA HIS A 226 13.02 17.45 9.24
C HIS A 226 14.04 16.32 9.03
N CYS A 227 14.48 16.10 7.79
CA CYS A 227 15.50 15.09 7.48
C CYS A 227 16.83 15.35 8.21
N LYS A 228 17.31 16.59 8.23
CA LYS A 228 18.57 16.91 8.92
C LYS A 228 18.47 16.65 10.43
N MET A 229 17.39 17.08 11.08
CA MET A 229 17.18 16.81 12.51
C MET A 229 17.07 15.32 12.82
N GLY A 230 16.31 14.54 12.04
CA GLY A 230 16.19 13.10 12.25
C GLY A 230 17.48 12.31 11.99
N MET A 231 18.32 12.76 11.05
CA MET A 231 19.65 12.20 10.84
C MET A 231 20.64 12.53 11.97
N GLU A 232 20.49 13.69 12.63
CA GLU A 232 21.32 14.08 13.78
C GLU A 232 20.99 13.23 15.02
N GLU A 233 19.73 12.81 15.16
CA GLU A 233 19.25 11.96 16.26
C GLU A 233 19.60 10.46 16.09
N GLU A 234 19.68 9.93 14.86
CA GLU A 234 19.89 8.50 14.59
C GLU A 234 21.36 8.17 14.24
N GLU A 235 22.03 7.36 15.08
CA GLU A 235 23.45 7.00 14.92
C GLU A 235 23.78 6.35 13.56
N SER A 236 22.85 5.59 12.97
CA SER A 236 23.06 4.96 11.66
C SER A 236 23.24 5.99 10.53
N CYS A 237 22.73 7.22 10.69
CA CYS A 237 22.81 8.28 9.71
C CYS A 237 24.13 9.07 9.75
N TRP A 238 24.97 8.88 10.77
CA TRP A 238 26.23 9.62 10.92
C TRP A 238 27.17 9.54 9.71
N PRO A 239 27.32 8.41 8.97
CA PRO A 239 28.12 8.38 7.74
C PRO A 239 27.59 9.32 6.65
N LEU A 240 26.26 9.45 6.50
CA LEU A 240 25.64 10.38 5.55
C LEU A 240 25.84 11.84 5.97
N LEU A 241 25.76 12.13 7.27
CA LEU A 241 26.05 13.46 7.80
C LEU A 241 27.52 13.84 7.64
N GLN A 242 28.44 12.89 7.81
CA GLN A 242 29.85 13.13 7.55
C GLN A 242 30.10 13.46 6.06
N GLU A 243 29.54 12.68 5.13
CA GLU A 243 29.68 12.98 3.69
C GLU A 243 29.07 14.35 3.33
N TYR A 244 27.93 14.72 3.93
CA TYR A 244 27.33 16.04 3.78
C TYR A 244 28.25 17.17 4.31
N GLN A 245 28.86 17.01 5.48
CA GLN A 245 29.83 17.96 6.03
C GLN A 245 31.08 18.09 5.16
N GLU A 246 31.61 16.98 4.65
CA GLU A 246 32.75 16.99 3.72
C GLU A 246 32.40 17.72 2.42
N ARG A 247 31.20 17.50 1.85
CA ARG A 247 30.69 18.21 0.66
C ARG A 247 30.48 19.70 0.90
N LEU A 248 29.98 20.11 2.08
CA LEU A 248 29.86 21.52 2.47
C LEU A 248 31.24 22.21 2.50
N LEU A 249 32.25 21.56 3.07
CA LEU A 249 33.61 22.09 3.13
C LEU A 249 34.31 22.13 1.77
N GLN A 250 33.92 21.27 0.83
CA GLN A 250 34.50 21.17 -0.52
C GLN A 250 33.90 22.15 -1.54
N ALA A 251 32.98 23.04 -1.16
CA ALA A 251 32.19 23.92 -2.05
C ALA A 251 32.97 24.86 -3.02
N GLY A 252 34.31 24.85 -3.01
CA GLY A 252 35.17 25.53 -3.99
C GLY A 252 35.75 24.65 -5.10
N TRP A 253 35.62 23.33 -5.03
CA TRP A 253 36.13 22.40 -6.06
C TRP A 253 34.99 21.86 -6.91
N GLN A 254 35.01 22.15 -8.21
CA GLN A 254 34.14 21.45 -9.14
C GLN A 254 34.49 19.96 -9.12
N GLN A 255 33.48 19.12 -8.87
CA GLN A 255 33.64 17.67 -9.09
C GLN A 255 34.12 17.45 -10.53
N PRO A 256 35.11 16.57 -10.76
CA PRO A 256 35.34 16.05 -12.10
C PRO A 256 34.02 15.46 -12.59
N LEU A 257 33.59 15.88 -13.78
CA LEU A 257 32.49 15.22 -14.50
C LEU A 257 32.79 13.72 -14.48
N GLY A 258 31.96 12.97 -13.77
CA GLY A 258 32.16 11.54 -13.57
C GLY A 258 32.31 10.89 -14.94
N LEU A 259 33.46 10.26 -15.15
CA LEU A 259 33.64 9.38 -16.30
C LEU A 259 32.48 8.39 -16.26
N SER A 260 31.64 8.39 -17.29
CA SER A 260 30.57 7.40 -17.39
C SER A 260 31.23 6.04 -17.41
N GLU A 261 31.19 5.34 -16.28
CA GLU A 261 31.53 3.93 -16.26
C GLU A 261 30.62 3.25 -17.30
N PRO A 262 31.16 2.38 -18.17
CA PRO A 262 30.34 1.72 -19.17
C PRO A 262 29.27 0.90 -18.45
N LEU A 263 28.00 1.17 -18.78
CA LEU A 263 26.84 0.51 -18.20
C LEU A 263 27.08 -1.01 -18.06
N PRO A 264 26.93 -1.58 -16.85
CA PRO A 264 27.17 -3.00 -16.63
C PRO A 264 26.36 -3.83 -17.62
N THR A 265 27.03 -4.75 -18.33
CA THR A 265 26.35 -5.60 -19.31
C THR A 265 25.27 -6.43 -18.61
N MET A 266 24.01 -6.21 -19.00
CA MET A 266 22.88 -6.84 -18.33
C MET A 266 22.96 -8.36 -18.43
N HIS A 267 22.72 -9.06 -17.32
CA HIS A 267 22.75 -10.52 -17.28
C HIS A 267 21.72 -11.09 -16.30
N ILE A 268 21.20 -12.27 -16.62
CA ILE A 268 20.25 -13.00 -15.77
C ILE A 268 21.03 -13.96 -14.87
N LYS A 269 20.76 -13.93 -13.57
CA LYS A 269 21.34 -14.87 -12.60
C LYS A 269 20.92 -16.30 -12.95
N ARG A 270 21.91 -17.16 -13.23
CA ARG A 270 21.69 -18.60 -13.50
C ARG A 270 21.15 -19.33 -12.27
N SER A 271 20.22 -20.26 -12.49
CA SER A 271 19.62 -21.08 -11.44
C SER A 271 20.57 -22.15 -10.91
N GLN A 272 20.49 -22.44 -9.61
CA GLN A 272 21.35 -23.44 -8.97
C GLN A 272 20.62 -24.79 -8.84
N GLY A 273 20.51 -25.49 -9.97
CA GLY A 273 20.11 -26.90 -9.98
C GLY A 273 18.60 -27.20 -9.99
N MET A 274 17.75 -26.23 -10.35
CA MET A 274 16.32 -26.50 -10.53
C MET A 274 16.06 -27.25 -11.84
N SER A 275 15.67 -28.54 -11.73
CA SER A 275 15.35 -29.44 -12.84
C SER A 275 13.84 -29.69 -13.06
N GLY A 276 12.98 -29.14 -12.19
CA GLY A 276 11.52 -29.23 -12.35
C GLY A 276 10.97 -28.21 -13.36
N PRO A 277 9.72 -28.38 -13.82
CA PRO A 277 9.08 -27.39 -14.69
C PRO A 277 8.79 -26.09 -13.93
N TYR A 278 8.82 -24.98 -14.66
CA TYR A 278 8.49 -23.66 -14.16
C TYR A 278 6.99 -23.55 -13.84
N CYS A 279 6.65 -23.08 -12.63
CA CYS A 279 5.27 -22.85 -12.19
C CYS A 279 5.22 -21.86 -11.03
N SER A 280 4.64 -20.67 -11.24
CA SER A 280 4.53 -19.63 -10.20
C SER A 280 3.51 -19.95 -9.13
N GLN A 281 2.37 -20.57 -9.48
CA GLN A 281 1.35 -21.00 -8.51
C GLN A 281 1.94 -21.93 -7.44
N LYS A 282 2.71 -22.95 -7.87
CA LYS A 282 3.37 -23.89 -6.95
C LYS A 282 4.41 -23.19 -6.08
N ALA A 283 5.27 -22.39 -6.69
CA ALA A 283 6.32 -21.68 -5.98
C ALA A 283 5.73 -20.72 -4.91
N LYS A 284 4.63 -20.02 -5.22
CA LYS A 284 3.91 -19.17 -4.25
C LYS A 284 3.27 -19.98 -3.13
N ALA A 285 2.68 -21.15 -3.43
CA ALA A 285 2.15 -22.03 -2.39
C ALA A 285 3.23 -22.50 -1.41
N GLU A 286 4.43 -22.82 -1.89
CA GLU A 286 5.60 -23.20 -1.06
C GLU A 286 6.06 -22.03 -0.17
N VAL A 287 6.08 -20.80 -0.69
CA VAL A 287 6.42 -19.59 0.08
C VAL A 287 5.42 -19.34 1.22
N TRP A 288 4.11 -19.33 0.93
CA TRP A 288 3.10 -19.01 1.95
C TRP A 288 2.87 -20.15 2.96
N ALA A 289 3.15 -21.41 2.60
CA ALA A 289 3.17 -22.52 3.56
C ALA A 289 4.21 -22.28 4.66
N LEU A 290 5.42 -21.81 4.31
CA LEU A 290 6.47 -21.49 5.28
C LEU A 290 6.14 -20.28 6.16
N VAL A 291 5.44 -19.27 5.61
CA VAL A 291 4.96 -18.12 6.39
C VAL A 291 3.92 -18.55 7.44
N LYS A 292 3.05 -19.52 7.11
CA LYS A 292 2.12 -20.13 8.07
C LYS A 292 2.85 -20.93 9.14
N GLU A 293 3.73 -21.86 8.77
CA GLU A 293 4.55 -22.62 9.74
C GLU A 293 5.28 -21.69 10.73
N GLY A 294 5.77 -20.54 10.24
CA GLY A 294 6.41 -19.50 11.06
C GLY A 294 5.47 -18.86 12.08
N ARG A 295 4.27 -18.42 11.66
CA ARG A 295 3.25 -17.85 12.56
C ARG A 295 2.76 -18.87 13.58
N ASP A 296 2.37 -20.05 13.13
CA ASP A 296 1.86 -21.12 14.00
C ASP A 296 2.93 -21.52 15.05
N SER A 297 4.21 -21.54 14.66
CA SER A 297 5.33 -21.78 15.59
C SER A 297 5.62 -20.62 16.55
N GLN A 298 5.31 -19.38 16.18
CA GLN A 298 5.49 -18.20 17.02
C GLN A 298 4.34 -18.07 18.03
N GLU A 299 3.11 -18.34 17.62
CA GLU A 299 1.93 -18.47 18.48
C GLU A 299 2.10 -19.62 19.49
N LEU A 300 2.56 -20.79 19.04
CA LEU A 300 2.86 -21.91 19.94
C LEU A 300 3.97 -21.57 20.96
N LYS A 301 4.98 -20.78 20.55
CA LYS A 301 5.99 -20.26 21.49
C LYS A 301 5.37 -19.30 22.51
N MET A 302 4.54 -18.34 22.10
CA MET A 302 3.85 -17.44 23.05
C MET A 302 2.94 -18.21 24.02
N ALA A 303 2.21 -19.22 23.54
CA ALA A 303 1.42 -20.12 24.38
C ALA A 303 2.27 -20.90 25.39
N THR A 304 3.49 -21.30 25.01
CA THR A 304 4.42 -22.03 25.90
C THR A 304 5.09 -21.12 26.93
N PHE A 305 5.30 -19.84 26.64
CA PHE A 305 5.89 -18.88 27.58
C PHE A 305 4.95 -18.43 28.71
N SER A 306 3.64 -18.72 28.62
CA SER A 306 2.66 -18.38 29.67
C SER A 306 2.62 -19.37 30.85
N VAL A 307 3.43 -20.45 30.83
CA VAL A 307 3.50 -21.43 31.93
C VAL A 307 4.92 -21.57 32.46
N LYS A 308 5.37 -20.58 33.23
CA LYS A 308 6.52 -20.73 34.12
C LYS A 308 6.17 -20.20 35.51
N ALA A 309 5.81 -21.12 36.40
CA ALA A 309 5.40 -20.80 37.76
C ALA A 309 6.53 -20.08 38.53
N GLU A 310 6.22 -18.90 39.07
CA GLU A 310 7.14 -18.17 39.93
C GLU A 310 7.40 -18.95 41.22
N LYS A 311 8.67 -19.29 41.46
CA LYS A 311 9.13 -19.71 42.79
C LYS A 311 9.26 -18.48 43.68
N GLN A 312 8.30 -18.31 44.57
CA GLN A 312 8.33 -17.30 45.63
C GLN A 312 9.56 -17.48 46.55
N PRO A 313 10.36 -16.44 46.80
CA PRO A 313 11.26 -16.37 47.95
C PRO A 313 10.47 -15.87 49.17
N GLY A 314 10.23 -16.72 50.16
CA GLY A 314 9.41 -16.38 51.32
C GLY A 314 10.13 -15.54 52.39
N PRO A 315 9.40 -14.83 53.26
CA PRO A 315 9.92 -14.26 54.49
C PRO A 315 9.79 -15.23 55.69
N VAL A 316 10.69 -15.06 56.66
CA VAL A 316 10.75 -15.82 57.92
C VAL A 316 9.72 -15.29 58.92
N GLY A 317 8.99 -16.16 59.65
CA GLY A 317 8.20 -15.74 60.81
C GLY A 317 6.94 -16.56 61.12
N SER A 318 7.12 -17.61 61.92
CA SER A 318 6.13 -18.29 62.78
C SER A 318 5.10 -17.37 63.50
N ARG A 319 3.94 -17.81 64.02
CA ARG A 319 3.15 -19.08 63.99
C ARG A 319 1.99 -18.92 65.01
N GLU A 320 0.74 -19.29 64.66
CA GLU A 320 -0.44 -19.42 65.57
C GLU A 320 -0.82 -18.11 66.35
N GLU A 321 -2.01 -17.82 66.87
CA GLU A 321 -3.17 -18.54 67.46
C GLU A 321 -4.50 -17.79 67.09
N LEU A 322 -5.67 -18.38 66.77
CA LEU A 322 -6.64 -19.25 67.51
C LEU A 322 -7.91 -18.48 68.03
N CYS A 323 -8.97 -18.51 67.20
CA CYS A 323 -10.44 -18.60 67.47
C CYS A 323 -11.26 -17.70 68.45
N LEU A 324 -12.59 -17.69 68.18
CA LEU A 324 -13.77 -17.28 68.99
C LEU A 324 -14.09 -15.76 69.09
N ASP A 325 -15.34 -15.30 69.29
CA ASP A 325 -16.69 -15.74 68.85
C ASP A 325 -17.68 -14.54 69.02
N LYS A 326 -18.76 -14.52 68.23
CA LYS A 326 -20.11 -13.91 68.42
C LYS A 326 -20.44 -12.49 68.98
N ASP A 327 -21.59 -12.05 68.45
CA ASP A 327 -22.68 -11.23 69.04
C ASP A 327 -22.72 -9.67 68.97
N ALA A 328 -23.47 -9.21 67.96
CA ALA A 328 -24.76 -8.50 68.07
C ALA A 328 -24.86 -6.96 68.21
N LEU A 329 -25.86 -6.40 67.46
CA LEU A 329 -26.58 -5.12 67.60
C LEU A 329 -25.75 -3.81 67.45
N GLY A 330 -26.19 -2.76 66.74
CA GLY A 330 -27.40 -2.54 65.93
C GLY A 330 -27.60 -1.04 65.60
N SER A 331 -28.70 -0.73 64.88
CA SER A 331 -29.33 0.61 64.75
C SER A 331 -28.83 1.61 63.68
N ILE A 332 -29.80 2.07 62.87
CA ILE A 332 -29.81 3.24 61.98
C ILE A 332 -30.45 4.43 62.74
N PRO A 333 -30.17 5.70 62.37
CA PRO A 333 -31.30 6.61 62.12
C PRO A 333 -31.20 7.39 60.80
N GLN A 334 -32.36 7.91 60.35
CA GLN A 334 -32.58 8.61 59.09
C GLN A 334 -32.52 10.16 59.22
N GLN A 335 -32.77 10.84 58.09
CA GLN A 335 -33.25 12.24 57.95
C GLN A 335 -32.22 13.36 58.20
N SER A 336 -32.36 14.58 57.64
CA SER A 336 -32.95 15.08 56.37
C SER A 336 -32.66 16.59 56.25
N GLN A 337 -32.82 17.19 55.05
CA GLN A 337 -33.09 18.62 54.73
C GLN A 337 -32.08 19.32 53.79
N HIS A 338 -32.61 19.71 52.62
CA HIS A 338 -32.28 20.90 51.82
C HIS A 338 -33.48 21.88 51.96
N PRO A 339 -33.47 23.13 51.42
CA PRO A 339 -32.47 23.80 50.57
C PRO A 339 -32.03 25.17 51.20
N ALA A 340 -31.46 26.20 50.56
CA ALA A 340 -30.92 26.46 49.21
C ALA A 340 -29.95 27.66 49.29
N PHE A 341 -29.06 27.86 48.29
CA PHE A 341 -28.81 29.12 47.54
C PHE A 341 -27.48 29.09 46.74
N GLY A 342 -27.50 29.54 45.48
CA GLY A 342 -26.45 30.46 45.00
C GLY A 342 -25.14 29.94 44.36
N GLY A 343 -25.22 29.13 43.31
CA GLY A 343 -24.45 29.32 42.06
C GLY A 343 -22.90 29.40 42.02
N ARG A 344 -22.29 28.39 41.38
CA ARG A 344 -21.32 28.50 40.26
C ARG A 344 -20.97 27.09 39.75
N GLY A 345 -21.36 26.77 38.51
CA GLY A 345 -21.01 25.51 37.87
C GLY A 345 -19.63 25.57 37.23
N GLY A 346 -18.74 24.64 37.60
CA GLY A 346 -17.50 24.36 36.89
C GLY A 346 -17.56 22.96 36.28
N ALA A 347 -16.59 22.64 35.41
CA ALA A 347 -16.31 21.28 34.98
C ALA A 347 -14.80 21.12 34.83
N THR A 348 -14.20 20.35 35.75
CA THR A 348 -12.80 19.92 35.68
C THR A 348 -12.79 18.39 35.73
N PHE A 349 -11.98 17.76 34.88
CA PHE A 349 -11.75 16.31 34.84
C PHE A 349 -11.29 15.76 36.20
N PRO A 350 -11.50 14.45 36.49
CA PRO A 350 -10.45 13.51 36.12
C PRO A 350 -10.94 12.10 35.68
N GLY A 351 -10.06 11.38 34.97
CA GLY A 351 -9.96 9.92 35.10
C GLY A 351 -9.92 9.13 33.78
N ARG A 352 -8.73 8.69 33.36
CA ARG A 352 -8.52 7.78 32.22
C ARG A 352 -8.49 6.32 32.71
N PRO A 353 -9.37 5.42 32.25
CA PRO A 353 -9.14 3.98 32.34
C PRO A 353 -8.16 3.52 31.26
N GLN A 354 -7.32 2.53 31.58
CA GLN A 354 -6.39 1.90 30.62
C GLN A 354 -7.05 0.79 29.80
N SER A 355 -6.35 0.41 28.74
CA SER A 355 -6.76 -0.45 27.63
C SER A 355 -6.90 -1.94 27.96
N SER A 356 -8.00 -2.54 27.50
CA SER A 356 -8.12 -3.98 27.20
C SER A 356 -9.15 -4.18 26.09
N ALA A 357 -8.73 -4.04 24.82
CA ALA A 357 -9.64 -4.08 23.66
C ALA A 357 -9.10 -4.88 22.45
N GLU A 358 -7.98 -5.59 22.60
CA GLU A 358 -7.28 -6.26 21.48
C GLU A 358 -7.33 -7.80 21.54
N GLN A 359 -8.10 -8.40 22.46
CA GLN A 359 -8.19 -9.86 22.63
C GLN A 359 -9.60 -10.47 22.49
N ASP A 360 -10.66 -9.67 22.29
CA ASP A 360 -12.05 -10.18 22.21
C ASP A 360 -12.60 -10.41 20.79
N LEU A 361 -11.80 -10.19 19.73
CA LEU A 361 -12.28 -10.30 18.35
C LEU A 361 -12.55 -11.75 17.90
N GLU A 362 -12.05 -12.76 18.62
CA GLU A 362 -12.08 -14.16 18.18
C GLU A 362 -13.28 -14.99 18.69
N ASN A 363 -14.05 -14.48 19.66
CA ASN A 363 -15.08 -15.27 20.37
C ASN A 363 -16.53 -15.06 19.91
N LEU A 364 -16.84 -14.10 19.04
CA LEU A 364 -18.22 -13.76 18.64
C LEU A 364 -18.89 -14.72 17.64
N CYS A 365 -18.22 -15.80 17.21
CA CYS A 365 -18.75 -16.73 16.20
C CYS A 365 -19.53 -17.96 16.74
N LYS A 366 -19.98 -17.96 18.02
CA LYS A 366 -20.73 -19.09 18.59
C LYS A 366 -21.94 -18.66 19.45
N GLU A 367 -23.08 -18.43 18.81
CA GLU A 367 -24.37 -18.53 19.52
C GLU A 367 -25.49 -19.10 18.63
N LYS A 368 -26.55 -19.62 19.27
CA LYS A 368 -27.41 -20.70 18.75
C LYS A 368 -28.75 -20.24 18.13
N PHE A 369 -29.31 -21.13 17.31
CA PHE A 369 -30.55 -21.02 16.54
C PHE A 369 -31.85 -20.73 17.31
N LEU A 370 -32.77 -20.02 16.65
CA LEU A 370 -34.16 -20.42 16.32
C LEU A 370 -34.44 -19.85 14.90
N SER A 371 -34.66 -20.60 13.83
CA SER A 371 -35.84 -21.43 13.48
C SER A 371 -37.17 -20.66 13.46
N ASP A 372 -37.60 -20.17 12.29
CA ASP A 372 -38.88 -20.52 11.65
C ASP A 372 -39.18 -19.71 10.37
N LEU A 373 -39.27 -20.40 9.22
CA LEU A 373 -40.31 -20.33 8.15
C LEU A 373 -39.82 -20.92 6.81
N LEU A 374 -40.78 -21.38 5.98
CA LEU A 374 -40.61 -22.44 4.97
C LEU A 374 -40.12 -21.98 3.57
N PRO A 375 -39.70 -22.92 2.68
CA PRO A 375 -38.84 -22.63 1.53
C PRO A 375 -39.60 -22.26 0.24
N SER A 376 -38.96 -21.41 -0.58
CA SER A 376 -39.29 -21.26 -2.01
C SER A 376 -38.27 -22.03 -2.86
N ALA A 377 -38.76 -22.87 -3.77
CA ALA A 377 -37.94 -23.79 -4.55
C ALA A 377 -37.63 -23.26 -5.96
N SER A 378 -36.36 -22.98 -6.24
CA SER A 378 -35.84 -22.82 -7.61
C SER A 378 -34.32 -23.12 -7.74
N LEU A 379 -33.78 -24.00 -6.89
CA LEU A 379 -32.42 -24.54 -7.02
C LEU A 379 -32.36 -25.69 -8.03
N ALA A 380 -32.39 -25.39 -9.32
CA ALA A 380 -32.24 -26.40 -10.38
C ALA A 380 -31.43 -25.89 -11.59
N ARG A 381 -30.14 -26.29 -11.64
CA ARG A 381 -29.13 -26.18 -12.72
C ARG A 381 -28.17 -24.98 -12.70
N LEU A 382 -27.19 -25.06 -11.81
CA LEU A 382 -25.78 -24.77 -12.14
C LEU A 382 -24.92 -25.97 -11.70
N PRO A 383 -23.89 -26.37 -12.47
CA PRO A 383 -22.99 -27.47 -12.09
C PRO A 383 -22.06 -27.02 -10.96
N PHE A 384 -22.52 -27.20 -9.72
CA PHE A 384 -21.74 -26.90 -8.52
C PHE A 384 -20.41 -27.67 -8.52
N LEU A 385 -19.29 -26.95 -8.39
CA LEU A 385 -17.96 -27.54 -8.16
C LEU A 385 -17.94 -28.25 -6.80
N LYS A 386 -18.23 -29.56 -6.82
CA LYS A 386 -18.25 -30.43 -5.64
C LYS A 386 -16.84 -30.73 -5.13
N LYS A 387 -16.27 -29.77 -4.39
CA LYS A 387 -15.24 -29.94 -3.36
C LYS A 387 -15.24 -28.67 -2.49
N PRO A 388 -15.02 -28.75 -1.16
CA PRO A 388 -14.65 -27.56 -0.40
C PRO A 388 -13.30 -27.08 -0.96
N GLY A 389 -13.34 -26.02 -1.78
CA GLY A 389 -12.15 -25.50 -2.45
C GLY A 389 -11.11 -25.10 -1.41
N LYS A 390 -9.90 -25.65 -1.52
CA LYS A 390 -8.74 -25.13 -0.80
C LYS A 390 -8.52 -23.70 -1.29
N THR A 391 -8.93 -22.71 -0.50
CA THR A 391 -8.65 -21.31 -0.82
C THR A 391 -7.14 -21.14 -0.79
N LEU A 392 -6.55 -20.56 -1.84
CA LEU A 392 -5.13 -20.21 -1.82
C LEU A 392 -4.87 -19.20 -0.70
N ASP A 393 -4.01 -19.55 0.23
CA ASP A 393 -3.73 -18.76 1.43
C ASP A 393 -3.12 -17.38 1.14
N PHE A 394 -2.56 -17.21 -0.06
CA PHE A 394 -2.00 -15.96 -0.56
C PHE A 394 -2.96 -15.16 -1.45
N LEU A 395 -4.16 -15.66 -1.75
CA LEU A 395 -5.11 -14.95 -2.61
C LEU A 395 -5.54 -13.59 -2.05
N PRO A 396 -5.86 -13.42 -0.75
CA PRO A 396 -6.15 -12.09 -0.20
C PRO A 396 -5.01 -11.09 -0.45
N TRP A 397 -3.76 -11.53 -0.25
CA TRP A 397 -2.57 -10.71 -0.50
C TRP A 397 -2.43 -10.31 -1.97
N ALA A 398 -2.74 -11.22 -2.90
CA ALA A 398 -2.75 -10.92 -4.33
C ALA A 398 -3.88 -9.95 -4.72
N LEU A 399 -5.08 -10.11 -4.18
CA LEU A 399 -6.21 -9.21 -4.47
C LEU A 399 -6.01 -7.81 -3.85
N SER A 400 -5.41 -7.70 -2.66
CA SER A 400 -5.02 -6.41 -2.08
C SER A 400 -3.88 -5.73 -2.88
N ALA A 401 -3.06 -6.50 -3.60
CA ALA A 401 -1.99 -6.00 -4.47
C ALA A 401 -2.46 -5.58 -5.88
N GLU A 402 -3.51 -6.20 -6.39
CA GLU A 402 -4.04 -6.04 -7.76
C GLU A 402 -4.35 -4.56 -8.12
N ALA A 403 -4.96 -3.81 -7.20
CA ALA A 403 -5.22 -2.38 -7.40
C ALA A 403 -3.92 -1.55 -7.50
N CYS A 404 -2.92 -1.86 -6.67
CA CYS A 404 -1.58 -1.26 -6.73
C CYS A 404 -0.83 -1.67 -8.01
N ALA A 405 -1.07 -2.88 -8.51
CA ALA A 405 -0.44 -3.44 -9.71
C ALA A 405 -1.02 -2.94 -11.04
N GLY A 406 -1.96 -1.98 -11.04
CA GLY A 406 -2.58 -1.50 -12.27
C GLY A 406 -3.54 -2.52 -12.91
N ARG A 407 -4.17 -3.35 -12.08
CA ARG A 407 -5.30 -4.25 -12.38
C ARG A 407 -5.08 -5.35 -13.45
N PRO A 408 -3.95 -6.11 -13.44
CA PRO A 408 -3.67 -7.16 -14.42
C PRO A 408 -4.59 -8.39 -14.37
N PHE A 409 -5.03 -8.84 -13.18
CA PHE A 409 -5.97 -9.95 -13.07
C PHE A 409 -7.39 -9.56 -13.54
N ARG A 410 -7.81 -8.31 -13.28
CA ARG A 410 -9.06 -7.75 -13.80
C ARG A 410 -9.05 -7.66 -15.32
N ASP A 411 -7.97 -7.15 -15.91
CA ASP A 411 -7.80 -7.10 -17.37
C ASP A 411 -7.88 -8.52 -17.97
N PHE A 412 -7.28 -9.53 -17.31
CA PHE A 412 -7.42 -10.95 -17.70
C PHE A 412 -8.88 -11.44 -17.64
N LEU A 413 -9.62 -11.16 -16.57
CA LEU A 413 -11.03 -11.54 -16.44
C LEU A 413 -11.90 -10.90 -17.53
N GLN A 414 -11.63 -9.63 -17.89
CA GLN A 414 -12.28 -8.95 -19.00
C GLN A 414 -11.96 -9.61 -20.35
N CYS A 415 -10.69 -9.95 -20.62
CA CYS A 415 -10.30 -10.67 -21.83
C CYS A 415 -10.94 -12.08 -21.94
N GLN A 416 -11.24 -12.73 -20.81
CA GLN A 416 -11.96 -14.02 -20.75
C GLN A 416 -13.49 -13.87 -20.76
N ASN A 417 -14.01 -12.64 -20.94
CA ASN A 417 -15.44 -12.30 -20.90
C ASN A 417 -16.14 -12.82 -19.62
N ARG A 418 -15.55 -12.51 -18.46
CA ARG A 418 -16.03 -12.87 -17.11
C ARG A 418 -16.61 -11.66 -16.37
N PRO A 419 -17.79 -11.12 -16.76
CA PRO A 419 -18.32 -9.87 -16.20
C PRO A 419 -18.71 -10.00 -14.72
N MET A 420 -19.25 -11.15 -14.31
CA MET A 420 -19.64 -11.38 -12.90
C MET A 420 -18.41 -11.40 -11.99
N GLU A 421 -17.36 -12.10 -12.41
CA GLU A 421 -16.13 -12.24 -11.63
C GLU A 421 -15.29 -10.94 -11.64
N THR A 422 -15.34 -10.18 -12.74
CA THR A 422 -14.83 -8.79 -12.78
C THR A 422 -15.56 -7.90 -11.77
N HIS A 423 -16.89 -8.00 -11.71
CA HIS A 423 -17.73 -7.21 -10.79
C HIS A 423 -17.50 -7.59 -9.31
N LEU A 424 -17.28 -8.87 -9.01
CA LEU A 424 -16.87 -9.33 -7.67
C LEU A 424 -15.47 -8.83 -7.26
N LEU A 425 -14.54 -8.76 -8.21
CA LEU A 425 -13.20 -8.21 -7.97
C LEU A 425 -13.26 -6.69 -7.74
N ASP A 426 -14.07 -5.96 -8.51
CA ASP A 426 -14.31 -4.53 -8.28
C ASP A 426 -14.99 -4.27 -6.93
N LEU A 427 -15.96 -5.11 -6.52
CA LEU A 427 -16.54 -5.08 -5.15
C LEU A 427 -15.46 -5.31 -4.08
N TRP A 428 -14.58 -6.31 -4.24
CA TRP A 428 -13.46 -6.53 -3.30
C TRP A 428 -12.60 -5.25 -3.15
N HIS A 429 -12.26 -4.59 -4.26
CA HIS A 429 -11.41 -3.40 -4.22
C HIS A 429 -12.11 -2.18 -3.60
N ASP A 430 -13.38 -1.95 -3.91
CA ASP A 430 -14.12 -0.83 -3.31
C ASP A 430 -14.33 -1.06 -1.80
N LEU A 431 -14.51 -2.32 -1.36
CA LEU A 431 -14.54 -2.68 0.06
C LEU A 431 -13.19 -2.46 0.75
N GLU A 432 -12.08 -2.82 0.10
CA GLU A 432 -10.71 -2.57 0.59
C GLU A 432 -10.42 -1.05 0.69
N GLU A 433 -10.88 -0.27 -0.27
CA GLU A 433 -10.74 1.20 -0.28
C GLU A 433 -11.60 1.88 0.81
N PHE A 434 -12.76 1.29 1.15
CA PHE A 434 -13.62 1.81 2.23
C PHE A 434 -13.00 1.64 3.62
N LEU A 435 -12.25 0.55 3.87
CA LEU A 435 -11.72 0.19 5.19
C LEU A 435 -10.85 1.29 5.84
N PRO A 436 -9.81 1.86 5.20
CA PRO A 436 -9.02 2.94 5.80
C PRO A 436 -9.85 4.18 6.12
N VAL A 437 -10.76 4.56 5.21
CA VAL A 437 -11.56 5.78 5.36
C VAL A 437 -12.52 5.66 6.54
N VAL A 438 -13.09 4.46 6.78
CA VAL A 438 -14.03 4.24 7.90
C VAL A 438 -13.34 4.01 9.25
N LEU A 439 -12.12 3.45 9.24
CA LEU A 439 -11.34 3.20 10.47
C LEU A 439 -10.58 4.43 10.95
N ASP A 440 -10.15 5.33 10.07
CA ASP A 440 -9.47 6.58 10.45
C ASP A 440 -10.47 7.64 10.95
N SER A 441 -10.69 7.67 12.27
CA SER A 441 -11.55 8.65 12.94
C SER A 441 -10.92 10.04 13.10
N SER A 442 -9.67 10.25 12.67
CA SER A 442 -8.94 11.52 12.89
C SER A 442 -9.14 12.53 11.75
N ARG A 443 -9.45 12.06 10.54
CA ARG A 443 -9.69 12.91 9.36
C ARG A 443 -11.07 13.56 9.44
N GLU A 444 -11.12 14.88 9.68
CA GLU A 444 -12.33 15.71 9.61
C GLU A 444 -13.07 15.57 8.26
N ASN A 445 -12.33 15.25 7.19
CA ASN A 445 -12.86 15.05 5.84
C ASN A 445 -13.50 13.67 5.59
N SER A 446 -13.37 12.72 6.52
CA SER A 446 -13.74 11.32 6.28
C SER A 446 -15.24 11.09 6.14
N PHE A 447 -16.11 11.82 6.83
CA PHE A 447 -17.57 11.57 6.84
C PHE A 447 -18.18 11.54 5.42
N PHE A 448 -17.93 12.57 4.61
CA PHE A 448 -18.44 12.67 3.24
C PHE A 448 -17.82 11.61 2.32
N LEU A 449 -16.54 11.26 2.52
CA LEU A 449 -15.86 10.26 1.71
C LEU A 449 -16.35 8.84 2.03
N ARG A 450 -16.60 8.52 3.31
CA ARG A 450 -17.27 7.29 3.75
C ARG A 450 -18.64 7.13 3.09
N HIS A 451 -19.48 8.17 3.18
CA HIS A 451 -20.80 8.16 2.55
C HIS A 451 -20.73 8.00 1.03
N LEU A 452 -19.83 8.73 0.36
CA LEU A 452 -19.65 8.63 -1.09
C LEU A 452 -19.24 7.22 -1.54
N ILE A 453 -18.27 6.60 -0.85
CA ILE A 453 -17.79 5.26 -1.20
C ILE A 453 -18.84 4.21 -0.82
N GLY A 454 -19.46 4.32 0.35
CA GLY A 454 -20.51 3.40 0.80
C GLY A 454 -21.76 3.44 -0.09
N GLU A 455 -22.24 4.63 -0.45
CA GLU A 455 -23.33 4.82 -1.40
C GLU A 455 -22.99 4.28 -2.80
N LYS A 456 -21.76 4.52 -3.28
CA LYS A 456 -21.24 3.92 -4.52
C LYS A 456 -21.32 2.39 -4.45
N ILE A 457 -20.79 1.76 -3.39
CA ILE A 457 -20.83 0.30 -3.24
C ILE A 457 -22.27 -0.21 -3.24
N CYS A 458 -23.15 0.43 -2.47
CA CYS A 458 -24.55 0.01 -2.39
C CYS A 458 -25.26 0.11 -3.75
N LYS A 459 -25.09 1.21 -4.48
CA LYS A 459 -25.71 1.40 -5.80
C LYS A 459 -25.09 0.55 -6.91
N THR A 460 -23.79 0.30 -6.87
CA THR A 460 -23.09 -0.43 -7.93
C THR A 460 -23.27 -1.94 -7.80
N TYR A 461 -23.19 -2.50 -6.58
CA TYR A 461 -23.14 -3.96 -6.37
C TYR A 461 -24.31 -4.51 -5.55
N LEU A 462 -24.89 -3.73 -4.64
CA LEU A 462 -25.84 -4.22 -3.61
C LEU A 462 -27.28 -3.71 -3.78
N GLU A 463 -27.66 -3.21 -4.95
CA GLU A 463 -29.07 -2.90 -5.24
C GLU A 463 -29.89 -4.20 -5.34
N ASP A 464 -31.19 -4.17 -5.03
CA ASP A 464 -32.03 -5.39 -4.91
C ASP A 464 -31.95 -6.30 -6.14
N SER A 465 -31.86 -5.72 -7.35
CA SER A 465 -31.75 -6.47 -8.60
C SER A 465 -30.38 -7.15 -8.84
N SER A 466 -29.37 -6.77 -8.06
CA SER A 466 -27.99 -7.29 -8.09
C SER A 466 -27.72 -8.27 -6.96
N ILE A 467 -28.34 -8.09 -5.77
CA ILE A 467 -28.19 -9.02 -4.63
C ILE A 467 -28.55 -10.46 -5.01
N GLU A 468 -29.63 -10.66 -5.77
CA GLU A 468 -30.06 -12.00 -6.23
C GLU A 468 -29.09 -12.66 -7.23
N ARG A 469 -28.16 -11.90 -7.81
CA ARG A 469 -27.26 -12.35 -8.90
C ARG A 469 -25.84 -12.62 -8.43
N LEU A 470 -25.42 -12.03 -7.31
CA LEU A 470 -24.08 -12.22 -6.76
C LEU A 470 -23.96 -13.61 -6.11
N PRO A 471 -22.89 -14.39 -6.39
CA PRO A 471 -22.64 -15.71 -5.78
C PRO A 471 -22.08 -15.61 -4.36
N LEU A 472 -22.66 -14.74 -3.52
CA LEU A 472 -22.31 -14.50 -2.12
C LEU A 472 -23.53 -14.80 -1.23
N GLU A 473 -23.33 -14.99 0.07
CA GLU A 473 -24.45 -15.26 0.98
C GLU A 473 -25.37 -14.03 1.09
N THR A 474 -26.69 -14.22 0.90
CA THR A 474 -27.68 -13.12 0.98
C THR A 474 -27.61 -12.36 2.31
N ARG A 475 -27.35 -13.07 3.42
CA ARG A 475 -27.15 -12.44 4.74
C ARG A 475 -25.93 -11.51 4.75
N THR A 476 -24.85 -11.87 4.06
CA THR A 476 -23.65 -11.04 3.92
C THR A 476 -23.96 -9.79 3.11
N LEU A 477 -24.66 -9.93 1.97
CA LEU A 477 -25.04 -8.82 1.09
C LEU A 477 -25.97 -7.80 1.78
N VAL A 478 -27.06 -8.27 2.40
CA VAL A 478 -28.02 -7.40 3.13
C VAL A 478 -27.34 -6.73 4.32
N SER A 479 -26.47 -7.44 5.05
CA SER A 479 -25.75 -6.85 6.18
C SER A 479 -24.73 -5.79 5.73
N LEU A 480 -24.07 -5.97 4.59
CA LEU A 480 -23.23 -4.93 4.00
C LEU A 480 -24.06 -3.69 3.64
N TRP A 481 -25.15 -3.87 2.89
CA TRP A 481 -25.99 -2.76 2.42
C TRP A 481 -26.45 -1.87 3.58
N ASN A 482 -26.95 -2.48 4.66
CA ASN A 482 -27.46 -1.78 5.85
C ASN A 482 -26.44 -0.85 6.54
N HIS A 483 -25.14 -1.18 6.51
CA HIS A 483 -24.11 -0.39 7.19
C HIS A 483 -23.39 0.56 6.21
N LEU A 484 -23.07 0.08 5.01
CA LEU A 484 -22.33 0.85 4.01
C LEU A 484 -23.13 2.06 3.49
N ILE A 485 -24.46 1.95 3.39
CA ILE A 485 -25.29 3.09 2.95
C ILE A 485 -25.21 4.29 3.93
N CYS A 486 -24.94 4.02 5.21
CA CYS A 486 -24.73 5.02 6.27
C CYS A 486 -23.25 5.41 6.46
N GLY A 487 -22.35 4.92 5.60
CA GLY A 487 -20.91 5.12 5.76
C GLY A 487 -20.31 4.48 7.01
N GLU A 488 -20.97 3.48 7.60
CA GLU A 488 -20.55 2.82 8.84
C GLU A 488 -19.65 1.60 8.57
N PHE A 489 -18.80 1.27 9.55
CA PHE A 489 -17.98 0.07 9.50
C PHE A 489 -18.85 -1.19 9.64
N SER A 490 -18.52 -2.24 8.88
CA SER A 490 -19.21 -3.53 8.98
C SER A 490 -18.22 -4.69 9.02
N PRO A 491 -18.25 -5.59 10.02
CA PRO A 491 -17.42 -6.79 10.04
C PRO A 491 -17.79 -7.76 8.89
N TRP A 492 -18.93 -7.57 8.25
CA TRP A 492 -19.35 -8.31 7.06
C TRP A 492 -18.47 -8.03 5.84
N ILE A 493 -17.66 -6.96 5.84
CA ILE A 493 -16.64 -6.68 4.81
C ILE A 493 -15.68 -7.87 4.68
N PHE A 494 -15.07 -8.28 5.78
CA PHE A 494 -14.12 -9.41 5.80
C PHE A 494 -14.78 -10.75 5.43
N ARG A 495 -16.08 -10.90 5.71
CA ARG A 495 -16.83 -12.08 5.30
C ARG A 495 -17.09 -12.09 3.80
N ALA A 496 -17.57 -10.99 3.23
CA ALA A 496 -17.78 -10.84 1.80
C ALA A 496 -16.47 -11.04 1.03
N GLN A 497 -15.39 -10.43 1.49
CA GLN A 497 -14.04 -10.71 1.00
C GLN A 497 -13.72 -12.21 1.01
N LYS A 498 -13.85 -12.89 2.16
CA LYS A 498 -13.61 -14.35 2.27
C LYS A 498 -14.49 -15.20 1.33
N GLU A 499 -15.72 -14.76 1.04
CA GLU A 499 -16.61 -15.41 0.08
C GLU A 499 -16.16 -15.15 -1.37
N ILE A 500 -15.84 -13.91 -1.75
CA ILE A 500 -15.27 -13.53 -3.06
C ILE A 500 -13.98 -14.30 -3.35
N CYS A 501 -13.07 -14.40 -2.37
CA CYS A 501 -11.84 -15.19 -2.49
C CYS A 501 -12.10 -16.65 -2.89
N LYS A 502 -13.16 -17.29 -2.37
CA LYS A 502 -13.51 -18.68 -2.75
C LYS A 502 -13.95 -18.77 -4.22
N VAL A 503 -14.68 -17.77 -4.71
CA VAL A 503 -15.18 -17.71 -6.09
C VAL A 503 -14.02 -17.45 -7.07
N LEU A 504 -13.16 -16.48 -6.77
CA LEU A 504 -12.07 -16.07 -7.67
C LEU A 504 -10.85 -17.02 -7.66
N CYS A 505 -10.75 -17.93 -6.68
CA CYS A 505 -9.57 -18.77 -6.46
C CYS A 505 -9.10 -19.53 -7.72
N GLY A 506 -9.99 -20.26 -8.39
CA GLY A 506 -9.61 -21.04 -9.59
C GLY A 506 -9.27 -20.16 -10.80
N LEU A 507 -9.94 -19.01 -10.94
CA LEU A 507 -9.66 -18.06 -12.03
C LEU A 507 -8.31 -17.38 -11.84
N TYR A 508 -7.89 -17.15 -10.59
CA TYR A 508 -6.56 -16.64 -10.29
C TYR A 508 -5.46 -17.70 -10.54
N GLU A 509 -5.75 -18.99 -10.34
CA GLU A 509 -4.86 -20.08 -10.78
C GLU A 509 -4.71 -20.11 -12.31
N GLU A 510 -5.82 -19.96 -13.05
CA GLU A 510 -5.81 -19.83 -14.51
C GLU A 510 -5.00 -18.60 -14.98
N PHE A 511 -5.10 -17.47 -14.28
CA PHE A 511 -4.32 -16.25 -14.51
C PHE A 511 -2.82 -16.47 -14.30
N LEU A 512 -2.40 -17.08 -13.19
CA LEU A 512 -0.99 -17.39 -12.94
C LEU A 512 -0.44 -18.34 -14.01
N ALA A 513 -1.20 -19.35 -14.41
CA ALA A 513 -0.82 -20.24 -15.51
C ALA A 513 -0.74 -19.50 -16.86
N ALA A 514 -1.55 -18.46 -17.08
CA ALA A 514 -1.46 -17.61 -18.27
C ALA A 514 -0.22 -16.69 -18.25
N ASP A 515 0.08 -16.08 -17.11
CA ASP A 515 1.30 -15.28 -16.89
C ASP A 515 2.57 -16.12 -17.11
N ASP A 516 2.59 -17.34 -16.57
CA ASP A 516 3.67 -18.31 -16.78
C ASP A 516 3.86 -18.66 -18.27
N ARG A 517 2.77 -18.92 -19.01
CA ARG A 517 2.84 -19.17 -20.46
C ARG A 517 3.36 -17.95 -21.23
N MET A 518 2.87 -16.75 -20.93
CA MET A 518 3.33 -15.51 -21.58
C MET A 518 4.81 -15.24 -21.31
N PHE A 519 5.28 -15.49 -20.09
CA PHE A 519 6.69 -15.34 -19.74
C PHE A 519 7.59 -16.37 -20.45
N LEU A 520 7.22 -17.65 -20.42
CA LEU A 520 7.99 -18.71 -21.07
C LEU A 520 8.05 -18.57 -22.60
N GLN A 521 7.02 -18.02 -23.25
CA GLN A 521 7.04 -17.73 -24.70
C GLN A 521 8.18 -16.77 -25.10
N PHE A 522 8.57 -15.83 -24.22
CA PHE A 522 9.71 -14.94 -24.45
C PHE A 522 11.04 -15.59 -24.06
N MET A 523 11.07 -16.35 -22.95
CA MET A 523 12.31 -16.94 -22.43
C MET A 523 12.77 -18.19 -23.18
N ALA A 524 11.85 -18.91 -23.85
CA ALA A 524 12.10 -20.19 -24.51
C ALA A 524 11.23 -20.38 -25.77
N PRO A 525 11.34 -19.50 -26.79
CA PRO A 525 10.51 -19.59 -27.98
C PRO A 525 10.73 -20.91 -28.73
N GLY A 526 9.67 -21.71 -28.88
CA GLY A 526 9.67 -22.97 -29.63
C GLY A 526 9.88 -24.25 -28.81
N MET A 527 9.92 -24.18 -27.49
CA MET A 527 9.95 -25.37 -26.61
C MET A 527 8.57 -25.64 -26.01
N ASP A 528 7.97 -26.79 -26.32
CA ASP A 528 6.82 -27.34 -25.57
C ASP A 528 7.31 -27.82 -24.20
N VAL A 529 7.30 -26.93 -23.21
CA VAL A 529 7.67 -27.24 -21.82
C VAL A 529 6.55 -28.06 -21.17
N PRO A 530 6.78 -29.33 -20.75
CA PRO A 530 5.73 -30.13 -20.13
C PRO A 530 5.36 -29.63 -18.74
N MET A 531 4.08 -29.29 -18.51
CA MET A 531 3.54 -29.09 -17.17
C MET A 531 3.21 -30.45 -16.51
N ALA A 532 4.12 -30.97 -15.67
CA ALA A 532 3.86 -32.14 -14.82
C ALA A 532 4.70 -32.14 -13.52
N GLU A 533 4.11 -32.59 -12.41
CA GLU A 533 4.59 -32.33 -11.05
C GLU A 533 5.85 -33.09 -10.60
N VAL A 534 6.90 -32.37 -10.15
CA VAL A 534 7.96 -32.88 -9.25
C VAL A 534 8.35 -31.77 -8.25
N PRO A 535 8.74 -32.06 -6.99
CA PRO A 535 9.16 -31.02 -6.03
C PRO A 535 10.62 -30.58 -6.26
N GLY A 536 10.82 -29.34 -6.70
CA GLY A 536 12.13 -28.68 -6.64
C GLY A 536 12.30 -28.06 -5.25
N ARG A 537 13.21 -28.59 -4.42
CA ARG A 537 13.38 -28.12 -3.04
C ARG A 537 14.34 -26.92 -2.99
N ALA A 538 13.83 -25.71 -3.17
CA ALA A 538 14.58 -24.51 -2.88
C ALA A 538 14.81 -24.35 -1.35
N GLY A 539 15.86 -23.61 -0.97
CA GLY A 539 16.27 -23.49 0.44
C GLY A 539 15.24 -22.72 1.27
N ARG A 540 14.88 -23.26 2.45
CA ARG A 540 13.90 -22.68 3.41
C ARG A 540 14.08 -21.16 3.62
N TRP A 541 15.33 -20.69 3.69
CA TRP A 541 15.69 -19.28 3.87
C TRP A 541 15.36 -18.39 2.67
N GLY A 542 15.51 -18.87 1.43
CA GLY A 542 15.23 -18.08 0.23
C GLY A 542 13.73 -17.74 0.08
N HIS A 543 12.86 -18.67 0.45
CA HIS A 543 11.40 -18.44 0.46
C HIS A 543 10.98 -17.42 1.53
N PHE A 544 11.63 -17.42 2.69
CA PHE A 544 11.35 -16.45 3.75
C PHE A 544 11.65 -15.02 3.29
N HIS A 545 12.87 -14.77 2.80
CA HIS A 545 13.28 -13.46 2.26
C HIS A 545 12.38 -12.97 1.12
N LEU A 546 11.90 -13.89 0.27
CA LEU A 546 10.96 -13.57 -0.79
C LEU A 546 9.58 -13.17 -0.24
N SER A 547 9.04 -13.90 0.75
CA SER A 547 7.77 -13.54 1.39
C SER A 547 7.81 -12.16 2.03
N GLN A 548 8.96 -11.84 2.65
CA GLN A 548 9.26 -10.54 3.22
C GLN A 548 9.29 -9.46 2.12
N ARG A 549 10.07 -9.66 1.04
CA ARG A 549 10.14 -8.77 -0.13
C ARG A 549 8.75 -8.46 -0.73
N MET A 550 7.90 -9.48 -0.89
CA MET A 550 6.54 -9.33 -1.42
C MET A 550 5.62 -8.57 -0.46
N ASN A 551 5.71 -8.85 0.85
CA ASN A 551 4.97 -8.11 1.88
C ASN A 551 5.40 -6.64 1.93
N GLN A 552 6.70 -6.35 1.90
CA GLN A 552 7.26 -5.00 1.90
C GLN A 552 6.83 -4.20 0.67
N SER A 553 6.93 -4.82 -0.51
CA SER A 553 6.49 -4.22 -1.77
C SER A 553 4.99 -3.89 -1.73
N LEU A 554 4.16 -4.77 -1.15
CA LEU A 554 2.73 -4.50 -0.94
C LEU A 554 2.49 -3.36 0.06
N GLN A 555 3.14 -3.39 1.23
CA GLN A 555 2.97 -2.38 2.28
C GLN A 555 3.33 -0.98 1.77
N LEU A 556 4.49 -0.83 1.13
CA LEU A 556 4.95 0.44 0.58
C LEU A 556 4.03 0.93 -0.56
N SER A 557 3.55 0.02 -1.41
CA SER A 557 2.60 0.35 -2.47
C SER A 557 1.24 0.82 -1.94
N GLN A 558 0.69 0.15 -0.92
CA GLN A 558 -0.57 0.53 -0.28
C GLN A 558 -0.47 1.86 0.47
N ALA A 559 0.65 2.06 1.18
CA ALA A 559 0.97 3.32 1.85
C ALA A 559 1.02 4.49 0.84
N LEU A 560 1.74 4.31 -0.27
CA LEU A 560 1.83 5.30 -1.35
C LEU A 560 0.56 5.43 -2.22
N HIS A 561 -0.40 4.51 -2.08
CA HIS A 561 -1.73 4.55 -2.71
C HIS A 561 -2.80 5.19 -1.81
N GLY A 562 -2.53 5.36 -0.50
CA GLY A 562 -3.51 5.82 0.48
C GLY A 562 -4.47 4.73 0.98
N THR A 563 -4.26 3.45 0.64
CA THR A 563 -5.08 2.31 1.12
C THR A 563 -4.59 1.70 2.43
N ARG A 564 -3.56 2.28 3.05
CA ARG A 564 -3.11 1.92 4.39
C ARG A 564 -2.68 3.19 5.12
N SER A 565 -2.94 3.26 6.43
CA SER A 565 -2.39 4.35 7.24
C SER A 565 -0.87 4.34 7.09
N LEU A 566 -0.31 5.51 6.83
CA LEU A 566 1.11 5.75 7.04
C LEU A 566 1.38 5.57 8.54
N GLU A 567 2.42 4.81 8.86
CA GLU A 567 2.99 4.80 10.21
C GLU A 567 3.82 6.08 10.37
N GLY A 568 3.82 6.66 11.56
CA GLY A 568 4.62 7.86 11.83
C GLY A 568 6.12 7.59 11.68
N VAL A 569 6.86 8.60 11.22
CA VAL A 569 8.32 8.51 11.03
C VAL A 569 8.97 8.04 12.33
N SER A 570 9.73 6.94 12.24
CA SER A 570 10.33 6.24 13.37
C SER A 570 11.81 5.94 13.10
N SER A 571 12.58 5.60 14.14
CA SER A 571 14.00 5.20 14.05
C SER A 571 14.31 4.25 12.87
N LYS A 572 13.44 3.26 12.63
CA LYS A 572 13.54 2.34 11.48
C LYS A 572 13.60 3.05 10.11
N HIS A 573 12.89 4.16 9.93
CA HIS A 573 12.88 4.93 8.68
C HIS A 573 14.26 5.57 8.41
N TRP A 574 14.90 6.09 9.47
CA TRP A 574 16.23 6.69 9.40
C TRP A 574 17.31 5.63 9.13
N GLN A 575 17.21 4.47 9.79
CA GLN A 575 18.05 3.31 9.51
C GLN A 575 17.92 2.83 8.06
N LEU A 576 16.71 2.84 7.49
CA LEU A 576 16.49 2.52 6.08
C LEU A 576 17.12 3.56 5.16
N LEU A 577 16.98 4.84 5.47
CA LEU A 577 17.58 5.92 4.70
C LEU A 577 19.12 5.83 4.69
N ALA A 578 19.72 5.44 5.82
CA ALA A 578 21.15 5.18 5.96
C ALA A 578 21.63 3.97 5.14
N ALA A 579 20.91 2.84 5.22
CA ALA A 579 21.26 1.61 4.51
C ALA A 579 20.95 1.66 2.99
N ARG A 580 20.12 2.61 2.53
CA ARG A 580 19.61 2.61 1.16
C ARG A 580 20.64 3.01 0.11
N ASP A 581 20.97 2.03 -0.71
CA ASP A 581 21.68 2.19 -1.97
C ASP A 581 20.79 1.75 -3.15
N LEU A 582 20.33 2.72 -3.95
CA LEU A 582 19.47 2.46 -5.12
C LEU A 582 20.14 1.52 -6.13
N GLN A 583 21.47 1.58 -6.27
CA GLN A 583 22.23 0.74 -7.19
C GLN A 583 22.31 -0.72 -6.76
N LYS A 584 22.07 -1.01 -5.48
CA LYS A 584 22.07 -2.36 -4.90
C LYS A 584 20.67 -2.97 -4.75
N GLY A 585 19.65 -2.36 -5.38
CA GLY A 585 18.24 -2.80 -5.27
C GLY A 585 17.39 -1.95 -4.33
N GLY A 586 17.94 -0.84 -3.83
CA GLY A 586 17.22 0.28 -3.25
C GLY A 586 16.35 -0.07 -2.05
N SER A 587 15.12 0.44 -2.09
CA SER A 587 14.10 0.37 -1.05
C SER A 587 13.76 -1.06 -0.64
N ILE A 588 13.80 -2.02 -1.58
CA ILE A 588 13.60 -3.45 -1.26
C ILE A 588 14.79 -4.00 -0.48
N GLN A 589 16.01 -3.78 -1.00
CA GLN A 589 17.21 -4.39 -0.44
C GLN A 589 17.52 -3.82 0.96
N ALA A 590 17.35 -2.51 1.17
CA ALA A 590 17.56 -1.86 2.45
C ALA A 590 16.69 -2.46 3.58
N GLU A 591 15.41 -2.73 3.31
CA GLU A 591 14.54 -3.37 4.30
C GLU A 591 14.81 -4.87 4.48
N MET A 592 15.50 -5.52 3.56
CA MET A 592 15.96 -6.90 3.74
C MET A 592 17.22 -6.96 4.64
N GLU A 593 18.11 -5.98 4.52
CA GLU A 593 19.37 -5.92 5.27
C GLU A 593 19.18 -5.51 6.74
N LEU A 594 18.18 -4.68 7.08
CA LEU A 594 17.83 -4.35 8.48
C LEU A 594 17.09 -5.47 9.25
N LEU A 595 16.68 -6.54 8.58
CA LEU A 595 15.96 -7.67 9.19
C LEU A 595 16.86 -8.92 9.34
N LEU A 596 18.17 -8.75 9.15
CA LEU A 596 19.24 -9.73 9.31
C LEU A 596 20.19 -9.34 10.46
#